data_AF-M2YNP1-F1
#
_entry.id   AF-M2YNP1-F1
#
_cell.length_a   1.000
_cell.length_b   1.000
_cell.length_c   1.000
_cell.angle_alpha   90.00
_cell.angle_beta   90.00
_cell.angle_gamma   90.00
#
_symmetry.space_group_name_H-M   'P 1'
#
loop_
_entity.id
_entity.type
_entity.pdbx_description
1 polymer ?
#
loop_
_entity_poly.entity_id
_entity_poly.type
_entity_poly.pdbx_seq_one_letter_code
_entity_poly.pdbx_strand_id
1 'polypeptide(L)'
;YHAARRKMKAALIEYYRGLELLKSYATTNQESYRKMCKKYNKAVKEKLAPTKYMEDKVNKAFFVESDEIDHIMKVTEDLYALHFELGHHKVAVSKLRAKAYKEGHYTGAITRSGALLGVGTVLALQGLTKGAQRLFIVEHPLKEQTEYLLQLYAGYFLMWLLAVFFILCCAMFRRYRVNFQNICDLEKRSALDWKQMIEIPSWLWGLFGLVMYLNFNVMAGGYTMFVYWPIVLIGLTLLLLVWPFRMFYYRTRLWLAYSIWRLVSSGALYTVEFRDFFLGDMFCSLTYALGNIELFFCLYANEWDNPAQCNSSHSRLMGFLAALPSVIRGLQCIRRFGTTHQWWPHLVNLGKYYFGCMMYMCLSYYRISKSQDWLVAFCVVATINSLYCSVWDIYMDFSLGDLKAKHRGLRNTLVYNNVYWIYYAIIVIDVLLRFNWIAYAVYTKDVQHSSICSFFVAFSEVIRRGLWILIRVENEQATNIKLGKAHRVPPLPYKI
;
A
#
# COMPACT_ATOMS: atom_id res chain seq x y z
N TYR A 1 20.62 33.89 -4.32
CA TYR A 1 19.67 34.61 -3.45
C TYR A 1 18.28 33.96 -3.34
N HIS A 2 17.48 33.85 -4.41
CA HIS A 2 16.09 33.34 -4.33
C HIS A 2 15.94 31.91 -3.78
N ALA A 3 16.85 31.00 -4.12
CA ALA A 3 16.83 29.62 -3.61
C ALA A 3 17.08 29.56 -2.09
N ALA A 4 18.05 30.34 -1.59
CA ALA A 4 18.35 30.45 -0.16
C ALA A 4 17.17 31.07 0.61
N ARG A 5 16.59 32.15 0.08
CA ARG A 5 15.38 32.78 0.66
C ARG A 5 14.20 31.80 0.75
N ARG A 6 13.96 30.98 -0.28
CA ARG A 6 12.92 29.93 -0.25
C ARG A 6 13.21 28.84 0.81
N LYS A 7 14.46 28.37 0.90
CA LYS A 7 14.87 27.37 1.91
C LYS A 7 14.70 27.92 3.33
N MET A 8 15.13 29.15 3.58
CA MET A 8 15.04 29.80 4.89
C MET A 8 13.59 30.07 5.29
N LYS A 9 12.74 30.47 4.34
CA LYS A 9 11.28 30.59 4.54
C LYS A 9 10.66 29.25 4.97
N ALA A 10 11.03 28.14 4.31
CA ALA A 10 10.53 26.81 4.65
C ALA A 10 11.05 26.31 6.02
N ALA A 11 12.31 26.63 6.34
CA ALA A 11 12.94 26.28 7.61
C ALA A 11 12.29 27.01 8.80
N LEU A 12 12.03 28.31 8.70
CA LEU A 12 11.34 29.07 9.75
C LEU A 12 9.91 28.57 9.99
N ILE A 13 9.19 28.14 8.94
CA ILE A 13 7.88 27.51 9.10
C ILE A 13 8.00 26.17 9.85
N GLU A 14 9.03 25.34 9.58
CA GLU A 14 9.25 24.11 10.39
C GLU A 14 9.62 24.44 11.83
N TYR A 15 10.51 25.40 12.03
CA TYR A 15 10.95 25.80 13.34
C TYR A 15 9.77 26.28 14.19
N TYR A 16 8.94 27.18 13.65
CA TYR A 16 7.74 27.68 14.32
C TYR A 16 6.74 26.55 14.63
N ARG A 17 6.55 25.60 13.71
CA ARG A 17 5.74 24.41 13.96
C ARG A 17 6.31 23.55 15.09
N GLY A 18 7.64 23.43 15.20
CA GLY A 18 8.31 22.77 16.30
C GLY A 18 7.97 23.43 17.65
N LEU A 19 7.96 24.75 17.69
CA LEU A 19 7.54 25.53 18.87
C LEU A 19 6.06 25.30 19.20
N GLU A 20 5.16 25.32 18.21
CA GLU A 20 3.74 24.99 18.44
C GLU A 20 3.55 23.58 19.01
N LEU A 21 4.31 22.60 18.50
CA LEU A 21 4.29 21.23 19.03
C LEU A 21 4.79 21.16 20.46
N LEU A 22 5.87 21.90 20.79
CA LEU A 22 6.42 21.95 22.14
C LEU A 22 5.44 22.63 23.11
N LYS A 23 4.80 23.74 22.69
CA LYS A 23 3.72 24.38 23.44
C LYS A 23 2.55 23.42 23.67
N SER A 24 2.10 22.74 22.61
CA SER A 24 1.02 21.75 22.70
C SER A 24 1.39 20.57 23.60
N TYR A 25 2.65 20.13 23.61
CA TYR A 25 3.15 19.08 24.50
C TYR A 25 3.05 19.54 25.96
N ALA A 26 3.55 20.74 26.28
CA ALA A 26 3.50 21.30 27.63
C ALA A 26 2.06 21.40 28.15
N THR A 27 1.17 22.04 27.38
CA THR A 27 -0.23 22.24 27.78
C THR A 27 -1.00 20.92 27.90
N THR A 28 -0.76 19.97 26.98
CA THR A 28 -1.44 18.66 27.00
C THR A 28 -0.99 17.81 28.17
N ASN A 29 0.31 17.82 28.50
CA ASN A 29 0.81 17.07 29.65
C ASN A 29 0.33 17.70 30.96
N GLN A 30 0.36 19.02 31.09
CA GLN A 30 -0.20 19.71 32.27
C GLN A 30 -1.68 19.32 32.49
N GLU A 31 -2.49 19.35 31.44
CA GLU A 31 -3.91 18.95 31.51
C GLU A 31 -4.07 17.44 31.78
N SER A 32 -3.17 16.61 31.26
CA SER A 32 -3.15 15.17 31.53
C SER A 32 -2.83 14.88 33.00
N TYR A 33 -1.84 15.54 33.59
CA TYR A 33 -1.55 15.46 35.03
C TYR A 33 -2.75 15.91 35.87
N ARG A 34 -3.39 17.03 35.49
CA ARG A 34 -4.62 17.49 36.15
C ARG A 34 -5.73 16.43 36.10
N LYS A 35 -5.96 15.82 34.95
CA LYS A 35 -6.97 14.76 34.78
C LYS A 35 -6.61 13.47 35.52
N MET A 36 -5.33 13.08 35.54
CA MET A 36 -4.85 11.93 36.31
C MET A 36 -5.06 12.14 37.80
N CYS A 37 -4.69 13.30 38.32
CA CYS A 37 -4.92 13.69 39.71
C CYS A 37 -6.42 13.65 40.07
N LYS A 38 -7.29 14.18 39.19
CA LYS A 38 -8.74 14.13 39.37
C LYS A 38 -9.30 12.70 39.36
N LYS A 39 -8.76 11.83 38.49
CA LYS A 39 -9.16 10.42 38.39
C LYS A 39 -8.70 9.63 39.63
N TYR A 40 -7.50 9.91 40.13
CA TYR A 40 -7.00 9.36 41.39
C TYR A 40 -7.89 9.75 42.58
N ASN A 41 -8.22 11.04 42.71
CA ASN A 41 -9.18 11.55 43.71
C ASN A 41 -10.49 10.74 43.71
N LYS A 42 -11.05 10.47 42.52
CA LYS A 42 -12.31 9.73 42.39
C LYS A 42 -12.17 8.26 42.79
N ALA A 43 -11.01 7.65 42.58
CA ALA A 43 -10.77 6.23 42.88
C ALA A 43 -10.50 5.99 44.37
N VAL A 44 -9.70 6.85 45.00
CA VAL A 44 -9.25 6.67 46.39
C VAL A 44 -10.20 7.34 47.40
N LYS A 45 -11.17 8.15 46.93
CA LYS A 45 -12.10 8.96 47.76
C LYS A 45 -11.42 9.95 48.71
N GLU A 46 -10.13 10.18 48.52
CA GLU A 46 -9.34 11.16 49.24
C GLU A 46 -9.28 12.45 48.40
N LYS A 47 -9.48 13.62 49.02
CA LYS A 47 -9.60 14.91 48.29
C LYS A 47 -8.31 15.76 48.27
N LEU A 48 -7.39 15.56 49.22
CA LEU A 48 -6.28 16.50 49.46
C LEU A 48 -4.97 16.16 48.72
N ALA A 49 -4.60 14.88 48.60
CA ALA A 49 -3.28 14.49 48.09
C ALA A 49 -2.98 14.94 46.64
N PRO A 50 -3.93 14.91 45.68
CA PRO A 50 -3.63 15.25 44.28
C PRO A 50 -3.63 16.75 43.97
N THR A 51 -4.35 17.56 44.75
CA THR A 51 -4.28 19.02 44.64
C THR A 51 -2.89 19.49 45.10
N LYS A 52 -2.41 18.89 46.19
CA LYS A 52 -1.07 19.12 46.72
C LYS A 52 0.02 18.67 45.74
N TYR A 53 -0.14 17.53 45.06
CA TYR A 53 0.81 17.10 44.02
C TYR A 53 0.86 18.05 42.81
N MET A 54 -0.30 18.56 42.35
CA MET A 54 -0.32 19.56 41.28
C MET A 54 0.41 20.84 41.69
N GLU A 55 0.15 21.35 42.89
CA GLU A 55 0.76 22.59 43.41
C GLU A 55 2.26 22.43 43.70
N ASP A 56 2.66 21.34 44.35
CA ASP A 56 4.03 21.16 44.83
C ASP A 56 4.99 20.65 43.76
N LYS A 57 4.49 19.93 42.74
CA LYS A 57 5.33 19.24 41.75
C LYS A 57 5.06 19.67 40.32
N VAL A 58 3.80 19.70 39.88
CA VAL A 58 3.48 19.94 38.46
C VAL A 58 3.56 21.42 38.10
N ASN A 59 2.98 22.30 38.91
CA ASN A 59 2.95 23.73 38.62
C ASN A 59 4.34 24.39 38.75
N LYS A 60 5.22 23.83 39.59
CA LYS A 60 6.62 24.26 39.76
C LYS A 60 7.58 23.60 38.76
N ALA A 61 7.07 22.73 37.88
CA ALA A 61 7.92 22.09 36.89
C ALA A 61 8.24 23.09 35.78
N PHE A 62 9.48 23.09 35.31
CA PHE A 62 9.96 24.03 34.30
C PHE A 62 9.11 24.04 33.02
N PHE A 63 8.57 22.89 32.60
CA PHE A 63 7.71 22.83 31.40
C PHE A 63 6.35 23.53 31.55
N VAL A 64 5.96 23.92 32.77
CA VAL A 64 4.71 24.64 33.08
C VAL A 64 4.99 26.10 33.39
N GLU A 65 6.07 26.40 34.11
CA GLU A 65 6.43 27.76 34.53
C GLU A 65 7.11 28.59 33.43
N SER A 66 7.74 27.91 32.46
CA SER A 66 8.48 28.53 31.36
C SER A 66 7.56 29.24 30.35
N ASP A 67 7.71 30.57 30.23
CA ASP A 67 7.09 31.41 29.19
C ASP A 67 8.01 31.59 27.95
N GLU A 68 9.21 31.00 27.97
CA GLU A 68 10.22 31.13 26.93
C GLU A 68 9.72 30.69 25.55
N ILE A 69 8.87 29.64 25.50
CA ILE A 69 8.29 29.17 24.23
C ILE A 69 7.45 30.28 23.59
N ASP A 70 6.66 31.00 24.38
CA ASP A 70 5.79 32.07 23.89
C ASP A 70 6.60 33.28 23.44
N HIS A 71 7.68 33.59 24.15
CA HIS A 71 8.64 34.61 23.74
C HIS A 71 9.30 34.25 22.39
N ILE A 72 9.85 33.04 22.27
CA ILE A 72 10.54 32.59 21.04
C ILE A 72 9.57 32.53 19.86
N MET A 73 8.32 32.09 20.09
CA MET A 73 7.28 32.10 19.05
C MET A 73 7.03 33.53 18.53
N LYS A 74 6.91 34.51 19.43
CA LYS A 74 6.69 35.91 19.04
C LYS A 74 7.87 36.50 18.26
N VAL A 75 9.10 36.28 18.73
CA VAL A 75 10.32 36.69 18.01
C VAL A 75 10.37 36.06 16.61
N THR A 76 9.95 34.80 16.48
CA THR A 76 9.89 34.11 15.18
C THR A 76 8.83 34.70 14.25
N GLU A 77 7.68 35.10 14.78
CA GLU A 77 6.62 35.81 14.02
C GLU A 77 7.13 37.15 13.49
N ASP A 78 7.79 37.94 14.35
CA ASP A 78 8.35 39.25 14.00
C ASP A 78 9.45 39.15 12.93
N LEU A 79 10.40 38.21 13.12
CA LEU A 79 11.45 37.94 12.14
C LEU A 79 10.87 37.52 10.79
N TYR A 80 9.84 36.68 10.79
CA TYR A 80 9.21 36.22 9.57
C TYR A 80 8.46 37.34 8.85
N ALA A 81 7.75 38.19 9.61
CA ALA A 81 7.05 39.35 9.07
C ALA A 81 8.02 40.32 8.40
N LEU A 82 9.12 40.66 9.09
CA LEU A 82 10.13 41.60 8.60
C LEU A 82 10.82 41.12 7.31
N HIS A 83 11.26 39.86 7.28
CA HIS A 83 12.13 39.37 6.19
C HIS A 83 11.36 38.77 4.99
N PHE A 84 10.13 38.27 5.20
CA PHE A 84 9.40 37.52 4.17
C PHE A 84 8.05 38.11 3.78
N GLU A 85 7.46 38.98 4.60
CA GLU A 85 6.10 39.52 4.39
C GLU A 85 6.06 41.05 4.49
N LEU A 86 7.20 41.73 4.32
CA LEU A 86 7.30 43.21 4.27
C LEU A 86 6.69 43.91 5.50
N GLY A 87 6.80 43.30 6.67
CA GLY A 87 6.24 43.82 7.92
C GLY A 87 4.75 43.52 8.15
N HIS A 88 4.07 42.82 7.23
CA HIS A 88 2.67 42.44 7.43
C HIS A 88 2.53 41.27 8.44
N HIS A 89 2.52 41.61 9.73
CA HIS A 89 2.47 40.64 10.83
C HIS A 89 1.26 39.68 10.74
N LYS A 90 0.05 40.18 10.44
CA LYS A 90 -1.13 39.31 10.30
C LYS A 90 -0.96 38.22 9.22
N VAL A 91 -0.32 38.56 8.10
CA VAL A 91 -0.06 37.61 7.00
C VAL A 91 1.04 36.62 7.39
N ALA A 92 2.09 37.11 8.07
CA ALA A 92 3.17 36.28 8.60
C ALA A 92 2.65 35.23 9.59
N VAL A 93 1.91 35.65 10.60
CA VAL A 93 1.29 34.75 11.59
C VAL A 93 0.34 33.78 10.90
N SER A 94 -0.48 34.24 9.96
CA SER A 94 -1.37 33.36 9.20
C SER A 94 -0.61 32.29 8.42
N LYS A 95 0.58 32.60 7.88
CA LYS A 95 1.43 31.66 7.13
C LYS A 95 2.22 30.72 8.04
N LEU A 96 2.66 31.20 9.20
CA LEU A 96 3.38 30.41 10.21
C LEU A 96 2.46 29.42 10.92
N ARG A 97 1.26 29.87 11.34
CA ARG A 97 0.22 29.06 11.98
C ARG A 97 -0.65 28.30 10.99
N ALA A 98 -0.43 28.46 9.69
CA ALA A 98 -1.10 27.64 8.70
C ALA A 98 -0.70 26.19 8.92
N LYS A 99 -1.57 25.42 9.59
CA LYS A 99 -1.53 23.96 9.54
C LYS A 99 -1.40 23.57 8.06
N ALA A 100 -0.41 22.74 7.77
CA ALA A 100 -0.05 22.29 6.42
C ALA A 100 -1.28 22.21 5.50
N TYR A 101 -1.26 23.01 4.42
CA TYR A 101 -2.28 23.11 3.35
C TYR A 101 -3.75 23.03 3.83
N LYS A 102 -4.45 24.17 3.87
CA LYS A 102 -5.93 24.24 4.05
C LYS A 102 -6.62 23.14 3.23
N GLU A 103 -7.51 22.37 3.86
CA GLU A 103 -8.27 21.24 3.30
C GLU A 103 -9.24 21.59 2.14
N GLY A 104 -9.13 22.77 1.53
CA GLY A 104 -10.12 23.34 0.60
C GLY A 104 -9.82 23.25 -0.91
N HIS A 105 -8.65 22.76 -1.35
CA HIS A 105 -8.27 22.78 -2.78
C HIS A 105 -8.21 21.41 -3.47
N TYR A 106 -8.95 20.42 -2.96
CA TYR A 106 -9.02 19.09 -3.61
C TYR A 106 -10.11 18.98 -4.67
N THR A 107 -10.98 19.98 -4.83
CA THR A 107 -12.12 19.91 -5.74
C THR A 107 -11.70 19.60 -7.17
N GLY A 108 -10.66 20.28 -7.69
CA GLY A 108 -10.16 20.01 -9.04
C GLY A 108 -9.59 18.59 -9.20
N ALA A 109 -8.89 18.09 -8.18
CA ALA A 109 -8.36 16.72 -8.16
C ALA A 109 -9.49 15.69 -8.22
N ILE A 110 -10.48 15.82 -7.33
CA ILE A 110 -11.62 14.92 -7.23
C ILE A 110 -12.48 14.96 -8.49
N THR A 111 -12.78 16.15 -9.03
CA THR A 111 -13.59 16.27 -10.25
C THR A 111 -12.91 15.63 -11.45
N ARG A 112 -11.61 15.86 -11.65
CA ARG A 112 -10.85 15.18 -12.72
C ARG A 112 -10.82 13.68 -12.52
N SER A 113 -10.53 13.22 -11.31
CA SER A 113 -10.55 11.80 -10.96
C SER A 113 -11.90 11.16 -11.22
N GLY A 114 -12.99 11.80 -10.78
CA GLY A 114 -14.35 11.31 -11.00
C GLY A 114 -14.71 11.24 -12.48
N ALA A 115 -14.36 12.26 -13.27
CA ALA A 115 -14.59 12.28 -14.71
C ALA A 115 -13.80 11.17 -15.43
N LEU A 116 -12.50 11.02 -15.13
CA LEU A 116 -11.65 9.98 -15.72
C LEU A 116 -12.08 8.57 -15.31
N LEU A 117 -12.47 8.37 -14.05
CA LEU A 117 -13.03 7.11 -13.58
C LEU A 117 -14.34 6.79 -14.27
N GLY A 118 -15.26 7.76 -14.38
CA GLY A 118 -16.54 7.59 -15.07
C GLY A 118 -16.37 7.27 -16.56
N VAL A 119 -15.66 8.13 -17.30
CA VAL A 119 -15.40 7.94 -18.74
C VAL A 119 -14.62 6.64 -18.99
N GLY A 120 -13.55 6.41 -18.21
CA GLY A 120 -12.76 5.17 -18.31
C GLY A 120 -13.60 3.93 -18.07
N THR A 121 -14.56 3.96 -17.13
CA THR A 121 -15.46 2.83 -16.86
C THR A 121 -16.38 2.55 -18.02
N VAL A 122 -17.02 3.58 -18.59
CA VAL A 122 -17.92 3.42 -19.75
C VAL A 122 -17.15 2.83 -20.94
N LEU A 123 -15.97 3.37 -21.25
CA LEU A 123 -15.14 2.91 -22.36
C LEU A 123 -14.60 1.49 -22.11
N ALA A 124 -14.14 1.18 -20.90
CA ALA A 124 -13.67 -0.15 -20.52
C ALA A 124 -14.79 -1.19 -20.62
N LEU A 125 -16.01 -0.87 -20.16
CA LEU A 125 -17.16 -1.77 -20.27
C LEU A 125 -17.56 -2.01 -21.72
N GLN A 126 -17.61 -0.97 -22.56
CA GLN A 126 -17.88 -1.14 -23.98
C GLN A 126 -16.81 -1.98 -24.69
N GLY A 127 -15.52 -1.71 -24.42
CA GLY A 127 -14.42 -2.52 -24.93
C GLY A 127 -14.50 -3.97 -24.45
N LEU A 128 -14.82 -4.20 -23.17
CA LEU A 128 -14.95 -5.53 -22.59
C LEU A 128 -16.12 -6.32 -23.18
N THR A 129 -17.30 -5.71 -23.34
CA THR A 129 -18.45 -6.39 -23.98
C THR A 129 -18.12 -6.79 -25.41
N LYS A 130 -17.45 -5.94 -26.17
CA LYS A 130 -16.99 -6.23 -27.54
C LYS A 130 -15.87 -7.26 -27.60
N GLY A 131 -14.97 -7.28 -26.62
CA GLY A 131 -13.95 -8.32 -26.47
C GLY A 131 -14.58 -9.67 -26.12
N ALA A 132 -15.55 -9.69 -25.19
CA ALA A 132 -16.30 -10.88 -24.82
C ALA A 132 -17.12 -11.44 -26.00
N GLN A 133 -17.79 -10.57 -26.77
CA GLN A 133 -18.47 -10.99 -28.00
C GLN A 133 -17.50 -11.68 -28.97
N ARG A 134 -16.29 -11.14 -29.15
CA ARG A 134 -15.26 -11.75 -30.00
C ARG A 134 -14.75 -13.08 -29.46
N LEU A 135 -14.65 -13.23 -28.15
CA LEU A 135 -14.22 -14.48 -27.50
C LEU A 135 -15.24 -15.62 -27.71
N PHE A 136 -16.53 -15.31 -27.72
CA PHE A 136 -17.59 -16.33 -27.77
C PHE A 136 -18.23 -16.56 -29.15
N ILE A 137 -18.17 -15.57 -30.05
CA ILE A 137 -18.93 -15.59 -31.32
C ILE A 137 -18.02 -15.71 -32.55
N VAL A 138 -16.78 -15.22 -32.50
CA VAL A 138 -15.92 -15.09 -33.68
C VAL A 138 -15.05 -16.34 -33.89
N GLU A 139 -14.82 -16.70 -35.15
CA GLU A 139 -13.97 -17.82 -35.57
C GLU A 139 -12.46 -17.54 -35.42
N HIS A 140 -11.64 -18.58 -35.50
CA HIS A 140 -10.18 -18.46 -35.52
C HIS A 140 -9.71 -17.67 -36.75
N PRO A 141 -8.65 -16.84 -36.68
CA PRO A 141 -7.65 -16.68 -35.60
C PRO A 141 -7.93 -15.57 -34.58
N LEU A 142 -8.92 -14.71 -34.82
CA LEU A 142 -9.17 -13.51 -34.00
C LEU A 142 -9.59 -13.85 -32.57
N LYS A 143 -10.26 -15.00 -32.38
CA LYS A 143 -10.65 -15.52 -31.07
C LYS A 143 -9.43 -15.75 -30.16
N GLU A 144 -8.40 -16.42 -30.68
CA GLU A 144 -7.19 -16.76 -29.92
C GLU A 144 -6.43 -15.49 -29.53
N GLN A 145 -6.23 -14.57 -30.49
CA GLN A 145 -5.61 -13.27 -30.21
C GLN A 145 -6.38 -12.50 -29.13
N THR A 146 -7.71 -12.51 -29.19
CA THR A 146 -8.57 -11.85 -28.19
C THR A 146 -8.40 -12.44 -26.79
N GLU A 147 -8.27 -13.77 -26.67
CA GLU A 147 -8.04 -14.45 -25.39
C GLU A 147 -6.74 -13.96 -24.72
N TYR A 148 -5.63 -14.00 -25.45
CA TYR A 148 -4.34 -13.54 -24.93
C TYR A 148 -4.31 -12.04 -24.63
N LEU A 149 -4.96 -11.22 -25.48
CA LEU A 149 -5.11 -9.79 -25.21
C LEU A 149 -5.89 -9.52 -23.92
N LEU A 150 -7.01 -10.21 -23.69
CA LEU A 150 -7.78 -10.09 -22.46
C LEU A 150 -6.98 -10.54 -21.23
N GLN A 151 -6.15 -11.57 -21.34
CA GLN A 151 -5.24 -11.98 -20.28
C GLN A 151 -4.19 -10.90 -19.95
N LEU A 152 -3.61 -10.24 -20.96
CA LEU A 152 -2.68 -9.12 -20.74
C LEU A 152 -3.40 -7.93 -20.09
N TYR A 153 -4.59 -7.57 -20.58
CA TYR A 153 -5.41 -6.50 -20.00
C TYR A 153 -5.86 -6.81 -18.58
N ALA A 154 -6.16 -8.08 -18.27
CA ALA A 154 -6.47 -8.53 -16.92
C ALA A 154 -5.29 -8.32 -15.96
N GLY A 155 -4.05 -8.61 -16.41
CA GLY A 155 -2.85 -8.33 -15.61
C GLY A 155 -2.70 -6.85 -15.28
N TYR A 156 -2.92 -5.97 -16.26
CA TYR A 156 -2.94 -4.52 -16.06
C TYR A 156 -4.04 -4.07 -15.09
N PHE A 157 -5.26 -4.58 -15.28
CA PHE A 157 -6.41 -4.28 -14.42
C PHE A 157 -6.15 -4.65 -12.97
N LEU A 158 -5.56 -5.81 -12.69
CA LEU A 158 -5.27 -6.25 -11.32
C LEU A 158 -4.23 -5.37 -10.62
N MET A 159 -3.20 -4.91 -11.34
CA MET A 159 -2.24 -3.93 -10.80
C MET A 159 -2.93 -2.61 -10.47
N TRP A 160 -3.79 -2.11 -11.36
CA TRP A 160 -4.59 -0.91 -11.13
C TRP A 160 -5.53 -1.07 -9.93
N LEU A 161 -6.23 -2.19 -9.84
CA LEU A 161 -7.19 -2.50 -8.79
C LEU A 161 -6.53 -2.51 -7.41
N LEU A 162 -5.35 -3.13 -7.29
CA LEU A 162 -4.60 -3.14 -6.05
C LEU A 162 -4.17 -1.73 -5.63
N ALA A 163 -3.75 -0.89 -6.59
CA ALA A 163 -3.39 0.50 -6.32
C ALA A 163 -4.60 1.33 -5.83
N VAL A 164 -5.79 1.12 -6.42
CA VAL A 164 -7.03 1.76 -5.98
C VAL A 164 -7.43 1.27 -4.58
N PHE A 165 -7.37 -0.03 -4.31
CA PHE A 165 -7.64 -0.56 -2.98
C PHE A 165 -6.72 0.04 -1.91
N PHE A 166 -5.43 0.18 -2.21
CA PHE A 166 -4.50 0.85 -1.30
C PHE A 166 -4.93 2.30 -1.01
N ILE A 167 -5.39 3.04 -2.01
CA ILE A 167 -5.84 4.43 -1.83
C ILE A 167 -7.16 4.49 -1.04
N LEU A 168 -8.09 3.56 -1.26
CA LEU A 168 -9.29 3.40 -0.44
C LEU A 168 -8.92 3.09 1.01
N CYS A 169 -7.90 2.25 1.24
CA CYS A 169 -7.36 2.02 2.59
C CYS A 169 -6.79 3.32 3.19
N CYS A 170 -6.04 4.12 2.42
CA CYS A 170 -5.57 5.44 2.86
C CYS A 170 -6.72 6.39 3.25
N ALA A 171 -7.84 6.36 2.51
CA ALA A 171 -9.04 7.13 2.85
C ALA A 171 -9.65 6.66 4.19
N MET A 172 -9.73 5.35 4.40
CA MET A 172 -10.17 4.77 5.67
C MET A 172 -9.22 5.11 6.83
N PHE A 173 -7.91 5.02 6.62
CA PHE A 173 -6.91 5.41 7.61
C PHE A 173 -7.07 6.87 8.03
N ARG A 174 -7.32 7.78 7.07
CA ARG A 174 -7.61 9.18 7.39
C ARG A 174 -8.92 9.33 8.17
N ARG A 175 -9.99 8.61 7.80
CA ARG A 175 -11.29 8.66 8.50
C ARG A 175 -11.21 8.22 9.96
N TYR A 176 -10.40 7.20 10.25
CA TYR A 176 -10.19 6.63 11.59
C TYR A 176 -8.91 7.11 12.29
N ARG A 177 -8.23 8.12 11.73
CA ARG A 177 -7.01 8.75 12.27
C ARG A 177 -5.83 7.79 12.50
N VAL A 178 -5.70 6.76 11.66
CA VAL A 178 -4.52 5.90 11.60
C VAL A 178 -3.36 6.66 10.94
N ASN A 179 -2.22 6.77 11.63
CA ASN A 179 -1.07 7.53 11.15
C ASN A 179 -0.21 6.74 10.14
N PHE A 180 -0.81 6.37 9.02
CA PHE A 180 -0.14 5.59 7.97
C PHE A 180 1.07 6.31 7.36
N GLN A 181 1.08 7.64 7.38
CA GLN A 181 2.21 8.44 6.88
C GLN A 181 3.48 8.18 7.70
N ASN A 182 3.36 8.06 9.02
CA ASN A 182 4.49 7.73 9.89
C ASN A 182 4.92 6.26 9.73
N ILE A 183 3.96 5.36 9.50
CA ILE A 183 4.22 3.91 9.35
C ILE A 183 4.94 3.61 8.03
N CYS A 184 4.48 4.20 6.93
CA CYS A 184 5.07 4.01 5.59
C CYS A 184 6.27 4.93 5.32
N ASP A 185 6.76 5.63 6.34
CA ASP A 185 7.83 6.62 6.27
C ASP A 185 7.65 7.67 5.16
N LEU A 186 6.43 8.18 5.03
CA LEU A 186 6.11 9.27 4.12
C LEU A 186 6.49 10.60 4.76
N GLU A 187 7.26 11.41 4.04
CA GLU A 187 7.60 12.77 4.47
C GLU A 187 6.30 13.58 4.67
N LYS A 188 5.99 13.94 5.93
CA LYS A 188 4.71 14.53 6.35
C LYS A 188 4.31 15.80 5.60
N ARG A 189 5.25 16.52 4.98
CA ARG A 189 5.01 17.73 4.20
C ARG A 189 4.76 17.49 2.71
N SER A 190 5.23 16.37 2.16
CA SER A 190 5.00 15.99 0.76
C SER A 190 4.02 14.83 0.61
N ALA A 191 3.59 14.23 1.72
CA ALA A 191 2.60 13.17 1.72
C ALA A 191 1.26 13.71 1.19
N LEU A 192 0.91 13.29 -0.02
CA LEU A 192 -0.35 13.65 -0.66
C LEU A 192 -1.55 13.18 0.17
N ASP A 193 -2.66 13.90 0.04
CA ASP A 193 -3.95 13.37 0.48
C ASP A 193 -4.39 12.22 -0.45
N TRP A 194 -5.18 11.27 0.06
CA TRP A 194 -5.76 10.20 -0.75
C TRP A 194 -6.55 10.77 -1.95
N LYS A 195 -7.18 11.94 -1.76
CA LYS A 195 -7.88 12.72 -2.80
C LYS A 195 -6.99 13.15 -3.96
N GLN A 196 -5.70 13.36 -3.72
CA GLN A 196 -4.71 13.68 -4.75
C GLN A 196 -4.02 12.41 -5.27
N MET A 197 -3.79 11.43 -4.40
CA MET A 197 -3.20 10.14 -4.78
C MET A 197 -4.03 9.41 -5.83
N ILE A 198 -5.36 9.53 -5.77
CA ILE A 198 -6.27 8.87 -6.72
C ILE A 198 -6.19 9.44 -8.15
N GLU A 199 -5.62 10.64 -8.36
CA GLU A 199 -5.49 11.20 -9.71
C GLU A 199 -4.66 10.30 -10.64
N ILE A 200 -3.53 9.77 -10.17
CA ILE A 200 -2.66 8.92 -11.03
C ILE A 200 -3.42 7.66 -11.47
N PRO A 201 -4.00 6.83 -10.57
CA PRO A 201 -4.81 5.69 -11.00
C PRO A 201 -6.04 6.07 -11.83
N SER A 202 -6.63 7.26 -11.63
CA SER A 202 -7.75 7.72 -12.46
C SER A 202 -7.31 7.95 -13.91
N TRP A 203 -6.14 8.57 -14.13
CA TRP A 203 -5.56 8.72 -15.46
C TRP A 203 -5.24 7.37 -16.11
N LEU A 204 -4.65 6.45 -15.36
CA LEU A 204 -4.37 5.09 -15.84
C LEU A 204 -5.66 4.33 -16.20
N TRP A 205 -6.74 4.51 -15.43
CA TRP A 205 -8.05 3.93 -15.74
C TRP A 205 -8.67 4.52 -17.00
N GLY A 206 -8.63 5.84 -17.14
CA GLY A 206 -9.10 6.54 -18.34
C GLY A 206 -8.36 6.05 -19.59
N LEU A 207 -7.02 5.92 -19.49
CA LEU A 207 -6.18 5.37 -20.55
C LEU A 207 -6.53 3.90 -20.86
N PHE A 208 -6.67 3.06 -19.82
CA PHE A 208 -7.05 1.66 -19.97
C PHE A 208 -8.40 1.52 -20.68
N GLY A 209 -9.42 2.26 -20.24
CA GLY A 209 -10.74 2.25 -20.86
C GLY A 209 -10.70 2.72 -22.32
N LEU A 210 -9.96 3.79 -22.60
CA LEU A 210 -9.76 4.28 -23.96
C LEU A 210 -9.09 3.24 -24.86
N VAL A 211 -8.01 2.60 -24.40
CA VAL A 211 -7.33 1.55 -25.16
C VAL A 211 -8.23 0.34 -25.40
N MET A 212 -8.98 -0.11 -24.39
CA MET A 212 -9.94 -1.21 -24.53
C MET A 212 -11.02 -0.90 -25.57
N TYR A 213 -11.53 0.34 -25.56
CA TYR A 213 -12.52 0.80 -26.54
C TYR A 213 -11.93 0.90 -27.95
N LEU A 214 -10.75 1.50 -28.10
CA LEU A 214 -10.09 1.64 -29.40
C LEU A 214 -9.70 0.28 -29.99
N ASN A 215 -9.24 -0.65 -29.15
CA ASN A 215 -8.86 -1.99 -29.58
C ASN A 215 -10.10 -2.81 -29.98
N PHE A 216 -11.00 -3.08 -29.04
CA PHE A 216 -12.10 -4.02 -29.27
C PHE A 216 -13.34 -3.40 -29.90
N ASN A 217 -13.67 -2.13 -29.67
CA ASN A 217 -14.89 -1.55 -30.24
C ASN A 217 -14.63 -0.97 -31.64
N VAL A 218 -13.62 -0.10 -31.74
CA VAL A 218 -13.31 0.63 -32.99
C VAL A 218 -12.42 -0.18 -33.94
N MET A 219 -11.58 -1.08 -33.42
CA MET A 219 -10.47 -1.69 -34.19
C MET A 219 -9.60 -0.60 -34.84
N ALA A 220 -9.27 0.43 -34.07
CA ALA A 220 -8.50 1.56 -34.55
C ALA A 220 -7.10 1.09 -35.01
N GLY A 221 -6.76 1.38 -36.27
CA GLY A 221 -5.54 0.92 -36.91
C GLY A 221 -5.62 -0.49 -37.54
N GLY A 222 -6.81 -1.09 -37.61
CA GLY A 222 -7.05 -2.36 -38.29
C GLY A 222 -6.46 -3.57 -37.56
N TYR A 223 -6.34 -4.70 -38.28
CA TYR A 223 -5.83 -5.96 -37.74
C TYR A 223 -4.39 -5.89 -37.26
N THR A 224 -3.55 -5.05 -37.88
CA THR A 224 -2.15 -4.88 -37.48
C THR A 224 -2.07 -4.28 -36.08
N MET A 225 -2.80 -3.20 -35.81
CA MET A 225 -2.76 -2.53 -34.50
C MET A 225 -3.51 -3.29 -33.39
N PHE A 226 -4.40 -4.23 -33.73
CA PHE A 226 -5.19 -5.02 -32.78
C PHE A 226 -4.32 -5.67 -31.70
N VAL A 227 -3.19 -6.26 -32.09
CA VAL A 227 -2.25 -6.92 -31.19
C VAL A 227 -1.30 -5.96 -30.47
N TYR A 228 -1.09 -4.74 -30.98
CA TYR A 228 -0.11 -3.79 -30.43
C TYR A 228 -0.66 -2.79 -29.42
N TRP A 229 -1.99 -2.70 -29.26
CA TRP A 229 -2.62 -1.82 -28.25
C TRP A 229 -2.14 -2.04 -26.80
N PRO A 230 -1.82 -3.26 -26.32
CA PRO A 230 -1.19 -3.46 -25.01
C PRO A 230 0.19 -2.80 -24.91
N ILE A 231 0.99 -2.79 -25.98
CA ILE A 231 2.28 -2.08 -26.01
C ILE A 231 2.05 -0.59 -25.82
N VAL A 232 1.08 -0.01 -26.55
CA VAL A 232 0.73 1.41 -26.42
C VAL A 232 0.30 1.74 -24.99
N LEU A 233 -0.55 0.91 -24.38
CA LEU A 233 -1.01 1.08 -23.00
C LEU A 233 0.15 1.06 -22.00
N ILE A 234 1.01 0.04 -22.08
CA ILE A 234 2.15 -0.13 -21.16
C ILE A 234 3.17 0.99 -21.39
N GLY A 235 3.50 1.31 -22.64
CA GLY A 235 4.41 2.38 -23.01
C GLY A 235 3.97 3.74 -22.48
N LEU A 236 2.69 4.10 -22.68
CA LEU A 236 2.13 5.35 -22.14
C LEU A 236 2.06 5.35 -20.61
N THR A 237 1.78 4.20 -19.99
CA THR A 237 1.79 4.05 -18.52
C THR A 237 3.19 4.29 -17.95
N LEU A 238 4.21 3.64 -18.52
CA LEU A 238 5.61 3.81 -18.11
C LEU A 238 6.10 5.24 -18.36
N LEU A 239 5.74 5.82 -19.50
CA LEU A 239 6.05 7.21 -19.83
C LEU A 239 5.47 8.15 -18.77
N LEU A 240 4.20 7.97 -18.36
CA LEU A 240 3.57 8.78 -17.32
C LEU A 240 4.25 8.60 -15.96
N LEU A 241 4.56 7.35 -15.58
CA LEU A 241 5.14 7.05 -14.26
C LEU A 241 6.59 7.55 -14.15
N VAL A 242 7.41 7.36 -15.17
CA VAL A 242 8.85 7.70 -15.15
C VAL A 242 9.13 9.13 -15.65
N TRP A 243 8.11 9.85 -16.14
CA TRP A 243 8.26 11.19 -16.72
C TRP A 243 9.12 12.15 -15.87
N PRO A 244 10.27 12.66 -16.37
CA PRO A 244 11.22 13.39 -15.53
C PRO A 244 10.78 14.83 -15.20
N PHE A 245 9.79 15.37 -15.93
CA PHE A 245 9.33 16.74 -15.73
C PHE A 245 8.50 16.90 -14.46
N ARG A 246 8.52 18.11 -13.88
CA ARG A 246 7.80 18.49 -12.64
C ARG A 246 6.28 18.63 -12.84
N MET A 247 5.68 17.79 -13.66
CA MET A 247 4.24 17.66 -13.89
C MET A 247 3.73 16.35 -13.26
N PHE A 248 2.41 16.26 -13.03
CA PHE A 248 1.75 15.06 -12.48
C PHE A 248 2.40 14.51 -11.20
N TYR A 249 2.39 15.28 -10.11
CA TYR A 249 2.84 14.80 -8.80
C TYR A 249 4.24 14.14 -8.81
N TYR A 250 5.22 14.79 -9.45
CA TYR A 250 6.60 14.31 -9.65
C TYR A 250 7.22 13.64 -8.41
N ARG A 251 7.08 14.23 -7.21
CA ARG A 251 7.64 13.66 -5.97
C ARG A 251 7.06 12.29 -5.63
N THR A 252 5.77 12.08 -5.86
CA THR A 252 5.09 10.81 -5.59
C THR A 252 5.48 9.75 -6.60
N ARG A 253 5.64 10.13 -7.87
CA ARG A 253 6.13 9.23 -8.92
C ARG A 253 7.57 8.78 -8.65
N LEU A 254 8.44 9.72 -8.28
CA LEU A 254 9.81 9.41 -7.88
C LEU A 254 9.86 8.53 -6.63
N TRP A 255 9.00 8.81 -5.64
CA TRP A 255 8.88 7.97 -4.44
C TRP A 255 8.43 6.55 -4.79
N LEU A 256 7.44 6.38 -5.69
CA LEU A 256 6.99 5.06 -6.13
C LEU A 256 8.12 4.31 -6.85
N ALA A 257 8.80 4.95 -7.80
CA ALA A 257 9.93 4.37 -8.52
C ALA A 257 11.06 3.96 -7.56
N TYR A 258 11.42 4.84 -6.63
CA TYR A 258 12.41 4.55 -5.59
C TYR A 258 11.97 3.41 -4.67
N SER A 259 10.69 3.32 -4.34
CA SER A 259 10.15 2.26 -3.48
C SER A 259 10.14 0.90 -4.18
N ILE A 260 9.83 0.86 -5.49
CA ILE A 260 9.94 -0.36 -6.32
C ILE A 260 11.41 -0.77 -6.44
N TRP A 261 12.31 0.18 -6.69
CA TRP A 261 13.76 -0.09 -6.71
C TRP A 261 14.26 -0.68 -5.39
N ARG A 262 13.87 -0.06 -4.27
CA ARG A 262 14.19 -0.56 -2.94
C ARG A 262 13.60 -1.94 -2.68
N LEU A 263 12.37 -2.22 -3.09
CA LEU A 263 11.76 -3.54 -2.95
C LEU A 263 12.67 -4.61 -3.56
N VAL A 264 13.09 -4.43 -4.82
CA VAL A 264 13.94 -5.40 -5.54
C VAL A 264 15.33 -5.52 -4.91
N SER A 265 15.91 -4.42 -4.45
CA SER A 265 17.29 -4.38 -3.93
C SER A 265 17.42 -4.63 -2.42
N SER A 266 16.33 -4.53 -1.65
CA SER A 266 16.33 -4.60 -0.18
C SER A 266 16.76 -5.95 0.39
N GLY A 267 16.59 -7.04 -0.36
CA GLY A 267 17.09 -8.35 0.03
C GLY A 267 18.62 -8.45 0.04
N ALA A 268 19.32 -7.60 -0.73
CA ALA A 268 20.76 -7.68 -0.93
C ALA A 268 21.53 -6.44 -0.43
N LEU A 269 21.02 -5.23 -0.68
CA LEU A 269 21.80 -3.99 -0.60
C LEU A 269 21.41 -3.07 0.57
N TYR A 270 20.15 -3.09 1.00
CA TYR A 270 19.63 -2.11 1.97
C TYR A 270 19.22 -2.75 3.30
N THR A 271 19.03 -1.90 4.32
CA THR A 271 18.30 -2.29 5.53
C THR A 271 16.81 -2.36 5.21
N VAL A 272 16.16 -3.45 5.60
CA VAL A 272 14.75 -3.69 5.27
C VAL A 272 13.86 -2.85 6.18
N GLU A 273 13.19 -1.85 5.60
CA GLU A 273 12.21 -1.00 6.29
C GLU A 273 10.79 -1.55 6.18
N PHE A 274 9.84 -0.97 6.95
CA PHE A 274 8.42 -1.31 6.88
C PHE A 274 7.86 -1.25 5.46
N ARG A 275 8.18 -0.18 4.74
CA ARG A 275 7.74 0.03 3.36
C ARG A 275 8.17 -1.10 2.43
N ASP A 276 9.40 -1.59 2.57
CA ASP A 276 9.98 -2.56 1.65
C ASP A 276 9.28 -3.91 1.76
N PHE A 277 9.01 -4.37 3.00
CA PHE A 277 8.28 -5.62 3.18
C PHE A 277 6.77 -5.48 2.94
N PHE A 278 6.18 -4.32 3.26
CA PHE A 278 4.77 -4.04 2.97
C PHE A 278 4.48 -4.05 1.46
N LEU A 279 5.34 -3.41 0.66
CA LEU A 279 5.24 -3.47 -0.80
C LEU A 279 5.51 -4.87 -1.34
N GLY A 280 6.45 -5.60 -0.74
CA GLY A 280 6.69 -6.98 -1.16
C GLY A 280 5.46 -7.88 -0.93
N ASP A 281 4.74 -7.70 0.17
CA ASP A 281 3.49 -8.42 0.43
C ASP A 281 2.39 -8.05 -0.59
N MET A 282 2.36 -6.80 -1.07
CA MET A 282 1.49 -6.41 -2.19
C MET A 282 1.85 -7.14 -3.48
N PHE A 283 3.14 -7.27 -3.80
CA PHE A 283 3.60 -7.97 -4.99
C PHE A 283 3.31 -9.47 -4.94
N CYS A 284 3.28 -10.09 -3.75
CA CYS A 284 2.84 -11.48 -3.57
C CYS A 284 1.38 -11.73 -4.00
N SER A 285 0.57 -10.68 -4.14
CA SER A 285 -0.81 -10.75 -4.64
C SER A 285 -0.93 -10.37 -6.13
N LEU A 286 0.20 -10.04 -6.80
CA LEU A 286 0.28 -9.70 -8.22
C LEU A 286 0.98 -10.80 -9.06
N THR A 287 1.01 -12.04 -8.57
CA THR A 287 1.70 -13.16 -9.24
C THR A 287 1.16 -13.43 -10.65
N TYR A 288 -0.14 -13.21 -10.89
CA TYR A 288 -0.74 -13.27 -12.22
C TYR A 288 -0.17 -12.21 -13.16
N ALA A 289 -0.07 -10.95 -12.71
CA ALA A 289 0.47 -9.87 -13.52
C ALA A 289 1.97 -10.07 -13.81
N LEU A 290 2.74 -10.57 -12.83
CA LEU A 290 4.16 -10.87 -13.00
C LEU A 290 4.40 -12.07 -13.92
N GLY A 291 3.60 -13.13 -13.82
CA GLY A 291 3.65 -14.24 -14.77
C GLY A 291 3.37 -13.78 -16.20
N ASN A 292 2.38 -12.91 -16.39
CA ASN A 292 2.02 -12.36 -17.71
C ASN A 292 3.10 -11.44 -18.32
N ILE A 293 4.14 -11.04 -17.58
CA ILE A 293 5.30 -10.35 -18.17
C ILE A 293 6.01 -11.26 -19.17
N GLU A 294 6.18 -12.53 -18.82
CA GLU A 294 6.80 -13.50 -19.72
C GLU A 294 5.91 -13.75 -20.94
N LEU A 295 4.61 -13.93 -20.74
CA LEU A 295 3.62 -14.06 -21.82
C LEU A 295 3.70 -12.86 -22.78
N PHE A 296 3.76 -11.64 -22.25
CA PHE A 296 3.89 -10.42 -23.05
C PHE A 296 5.13 -10.51 -23.95
N PHE A 297 6.32 -10.73 -23.38
CA PHE A 297 7.55 -10.78 -24.18
C PHE A 297 7.58 -11.95 -25.16
N CYS A 298 7.06 -13.12 -24.79
CA CYS A 298 7.01 -14.29 -25.66
C CYS A 298 6.10 -14.06 -26.89
N LEU A 299 4.93 -13.45 -26.70
CA LEU A 299 3.98 -13.20 -27.81
C LEU A 299 4.59 -12.29 -28.87
N TYR A 300 5.24 -11.18 -28.47
CA TYR A 300 5.84 -10.26 -29.44
C TYR A 300 7.17 -10.73 -30.00
N ALA A 301 7.95 -11.52 -29.24
CA ALA A 301 9.18 -12.12 -29.76
C ALA A 301 8.92 -13.15 -30.87
N ASN A 302 7.76 -13.83 -30.83
CA ASN A 302 7.31 -14.76 -31.87
C ASN A 302 6.34 -14.11 -32.87
N GLU A 303 6.22 -12.78 -32.90
CA GLU A 303 5.33 -12.06 -33.84
C GLU A 303 3.86 -12.51 -33.82
N TRP A 304 3.39 -13.04 -32.68
CA TRP A 304 2.07 -13.67 -32.52
C TRP A 304 1.84 -14.94 -33.37
N ASP A 305 2.90 -15.52 -33.92
CA ASP A 305 2.86 -16.85 -34.53
C ASP A 305 2.78 -17.92 -33.43
N ASN A 306 1.78 -18.80 -33.55
CA ASN A 306 1.47 -19.86 -32.59
C ASN A 306 1.45 -19.38 -31.10
N PRO A 307 0.54 -18.48 -30.70
CA PRO A 307 0.45 -17.93 -29.34
C PRO A 307 0.39 -18.98 -28.22
N ALA A 308 -0.14 -20.17 -28.52
CA ALA A 308 -0.20 -21.32 -27.63
C ALA A 308 1.17 -21.68 -27.01
N GLN A 309 2.29 -21.47 -27.72
CA GLN A 309 3.63 -21.75 -27.22
C GLN A 309 4.06 -20.86 -26.04
N CYS A 310 3.41 -19.71 -25.86
CA CYS A 310 3.69 -18.77 -24.79
C CYS A 310 2.85 -19.00 -23.53
N ASN A 311 2.05 -20.07 -23.50
CA ASN A 311 1.25 -20.41 -22.34
C ASN A 311 2.10 -20.97 -21.18
N SER A 312 1.48 -21.08 -20.00
CA SER A 312 2.14 -21.60 -18.80
C SER A 312 2.58 -23.07 -18.87
N SER A 313 2.14 -23.82 -19.87
CA SER A 313 2.54 -25.22 -20.10
C SER A 313 3.86 -25.35 -20.87
N HIS A 314 4.35 -24.27 -21.47
CA HIS A 314 5.58 -24.29 -22.25
C HIS A 314 6.68 -23.40 -21.64
N SER A 315 6.33 -22.44 -20.78
CA SER A 315 7.29 -21.53 -20.17
C SER A 315 7.60 -21.82 -18.69
N ARG A 316 8.87 -22.16 -18.42
CA ARG A 316 9.42 -22.18 -17.04
C ARG A 316 9.61 -20.78 -16.47
N LEU A 317 9.89 -19.80 -17.34
CA LEU A 317 10.15 -18.42 -16.92
C LEU A 317 8.87 -17.77 -16.38
N MET A 318 7.69 -18.10 -16.93
CA MET A 318 6.41 -17.68 -16.36
C MET A 318 6.24 -18.15 -14.91
N GLY A 319 6.61 -19.41 -14.61
CA GLY A 319 6.60 -19.96 -13.26
C GLY A 319 7.58 -19.26 -12.32
N PHE A 320 8.79 -18.96 -12.79
CA PHE A 320 9.78 -18.20 -12.04
C PHE A 320 9.28 -16.79 -11.68
N LEU A 321 8.70 -16.06 -12.65
CA LEU A 321 8.16 -14.72 -12.39
C LEU A 321 6.97 -14.73 -11.44
N ALA A 322 6.15 -15.78 -11.45
CA ALA A 322 5.08 -15.96 -10.46
C ALA A 322 5.63 -16.23 -9.04
N ALA A 323 6.76 -16.94 -8.91
CA ALA A 323 7.44 -17.18 -7.64
C ALA A 323 8.30 -16.00 -7.15
N LEU A 324 8.66 -15.07 -8.04
CA LEU A 324 9.59 -13.97 -7.79
C LEU A 324 9.24 -13.11 -6.55
N PRO A 325 7.98 -12.73 -6.29
CA PRO A 325 7.65 -11.98 -5.06
C PRO A 325 8.02 -12.74 -3.78
N SER A 326 7.74 -14.04 -3.74
CA SER A 326 8.08 -14.90 -2.60
C SER A 326 9.60 -14.99 -2.43
N VAL A 327 10.36 -15.07 -3.54
CA VAL A 327 11.83 -15.03 -3.50
C VAL A 327 12.33 -13.71 -2.90
N ILE A 328 11.83 -12.57 -3.38
CA ILE A 328 12.21 -11.24 -2.87
C ILE A 328 11.93 -11.14 -1.37
N ARG A 329 10.75 -11.58 -0.92
CA ARG A 329 10.38 -11.60 0.51
C ARG A 329 11.26 -12.53 1.34
N GLY A 330 11.59 -13.70 0.81
CA GLY A 330 12.54 -14.62 1.44
C GLY A 330 13.91 -13.97 1.66
N LEU A 331 14.46 -13.31 0.63
CA LEU A 331 15.73 -12.58 0.74
C LEU A 331 15.67 -11.44 1.77
N GLN A 332 14.56 -10.69 1.82
CA GLN A 332 14.35 -9.67 2.85
C GLN A 332 14.32 -10.27 4.27
N CYS A 333 13.71 -11.45 4.47
CA CYS A 333 13.71 -12.13 5.76
C CYS A 333 15.12 -12.58 6.18
N ILE A 334 15.91 -13.11 5.25
CA ILE A 334 17.32 -13.48 5.47
C ILE A 334 18.14 -12.24 5.85
N ARG A 335 17.98 -11.13 5.12
CA ARG A 335 18.68 -9.87 5.40
C ARG A 335 18.35 -9.33 6.79
N ARG A 336 17.08 -9.39 7.21
CA ARG A 336 16.66 -8.98 8.56
C ARG A 336 17.25 -9.87 9.64
N PHE A 337 17.28 -11.19 9.42
CA PHE A 337 17.96 -12.11 10.34
C PHE A 337 19.45 -11.78 10.45
N GLY A 338 20.15 -11.59 9.33
CA GLY A 338 21.57 -11.23 9.35
C GLY A 338 21.87 -9.88 10.00
N THR A 339 20.92 -8.94 10.02
CA THR A 339 21.10 -7.61 10.65
C THR A 339 20.75 -7.61 12.14
N THR A 340 19.72 -8.37 12.55
CA THR A 340 19.20 -8.35 13.93
C THR A 340 19.69 -9.52 14.77
N HIS A 341 20.19 -10.58 14.15
CA HIS A 341 20.50 -11.89 14.75
C HIS A 341 19.33 -12.53 15.52
N GLN A 342 18.09 -12.09 15.27
CA GLN A 342 16.89 -12.63 15.90
C GLN A 342 16.20 -13.63 14.98
N TRP A 343 16.22 -14.92 15.36
CA TRP A 343 15.57 -15.97 14.58
C TRP A 343 14.04 -15.79 14.52
N TRP A 344 13.42 -15.38 15.63
CA TRP A 344 12.01 -15.01 15.70
C TRP A 344 11.85 -13.48 15.56
N PRO A 345 10.94 -12.97 14.70
CA PRO A 345 10.05 -13.70 13.80
C PRO A 345 10.67 -13.99 12.41
N HIS A 346 11.93 -13.63 12.15
CA HIS A 346 12.48 -13.52 10.79
C HIS A 346 12.61 -14.84 10.02
N LEU A 347 13.18 -15.88 10.63
CA LEU A 347 13.34 -17.18 9.97
C LEU A 347 12.02 -17.94 9.84
N VAL A 348 11.09 -17.72 10.78
CA VAL A 348 9.73 -18.28 10.69
C VAL A 348 9.00 -17.62 9.52
N ASN A 349 9.10 -16.29 9.38
CA ASN A 349 8.57 -15.60 8.21
C ASN A 349 9.24 -16.04 6.89
N LEU A 350 10.54 -16.39 6.89
CA LEU A 350 11.20 -16.98 5.73
C LEU A 350 10.52 -18.30 5.32
N GLY A 351 10.17 -19.15 6.29
CA GLY A 351 9.43 -20.40 6.04
C GLY A 351 8.12 -20.17 5.28
N LYS A 352 7.36 -19.13 5.63
CA LYS A 352 6.14 -18.72 4.90
C LYS A 352 6.41 -18.53 3.40
N TYR A 353 7.42 -17.74 3.05
CA TYR A 353 7.74 -17.46 1.65
C TYR A 353 8.42 -18.62 0.94
N TYR A 354 9.12 -19.49 1.67
CA TYR A 354 9.68 -20.72 1.14
C TYR A 354 8.58 -21.65 0.61
N PHE A 355 7.55 -21.93 1.42
CA PHE A 355 6.40 -22.73 0.98
C PHE A 355 5.61 -22.04 -0.15
N GLY A 356 5.50 -20.70 -0.12
CA GLY A 356 4.92 -19.94 -1.23
C GLY A 356 5.70 -20.10 -2.53
N CYS A 357 7.04 -20.07 -2.49
CA CYS A 357 7.89 -20.31 -3.65
C CYS A 357 7.72 -21.75 -4.19
N MET A 358 7.80 -22.75 -3.30
CA MET A 358 7.60 -24.15 -3.67
C MET A 358 6.23 -24.39 -4.31
N MET A 359 5.17 -23.77 -3.78
CA MET A 359 3.82 -23.89 -4.32
C MET A 359 3.77 -23.46 -5.79
N TYR A 360 4.31 -22.30 -6.14
CA TYR A 360 4.34 -21.82 -7.53
C TYR A 360 5.27 -22.65 -8.42
N MET A 361 6.38 -23.15 -7.89
CA MET A 361 7.28 -24.05 -8.63
C MET A 361 6.58 -25.38 -8.95
N CYS A 362 5.95 -26.03 -7.97
CA CYS A 362 5.18 -27.26 -8.19
C CYS A 362 4.05 -27.03 -9.20
N LEU A 363 3.34 -25.90 -9.12
CA LEU A 363 2.30 -25.54 -10.10
C LEU A 363 2.87 -25.38 -11.52
N SER A 364 4.04 -24.75 -11.66
CA SER A 364 4.71 -24.59 -12.95
C SER A 364 5.15 -25.94 -13.51
N TYR A 365 5.79 -26.80 -12.70
CA TYR A 365 6.19 -28.14 -13.13
C TYR A 365 5.00 -29.02 -13.51
N TYR A 366 3.90 -28.94 -12.76
CA TYR A 366 2.65 -29.61 -13.10
C TYR A 366 2.12 -29.16 -14.46
N ARG A 367 2.06 -27.84 -14.71
CA ARG A 367 1.54 -27.30 -15.98
C ARG A 367 2.38 -27.71 -17.20
N ILE A 368 3.69 -27.89 -17.02
CA ILE A 368 4.61 -28.29 -18.10
C ILE A 368 4.61 -29.80 -18.32
N SER A 369 4.81 -30.57 -17.25
CA SER A 369 4.95 -32.04 -17.35
C SER A 369 3.61 -32.78 -17.44
N LYS A 370 2.52 -32.16 -16.99
CA LYS A 370 1.19 -32.77 -16.82
C LYS A 370 1.19 -34.07 -15.99
N SER A 371 2.22 -34.30 -15.17
CA SER A 371 2.31 -35.49 -14.31
C SER A 371 1.48 -35.34 -13.03
N GLN A 372 0.81 -36.43 -12.65
CA GLN A 372 -0.02 -36.50 -11.44
C GLN A 372 0.81 -36.33 -10.17
N ASP A 373 2.08 -36.76 -10.17
CA ASP A 373 2.96 -36.63 -9.00
C ASP A 373 3.18 -35.14 -8.65
N TRP A 374 3.35 -34.30 -9.67
CA TRP A 374 3.49 -32.86 -9.48
C TRP A 374 2.18 -32.18 -9.06
N LEU A 375 1.02 -32.72 -9.46
CA LEU A 375 -0.28 -32.26 -8.95
C LEU A 375 -0.42 -32.56 -7.46
N VAL A 376 -0.08 -33.78 -7.03
CA VAL A 376 -0.10 -34.18 -5.62
C VAL A 376 0.86 -33.31 -4.82
N ALA A 377 2.10 -33.12 -5.31
CA ALA A 377 3.08 -32.25 -4.68
C ALA A 377 2.57 -30.80 -4.55
N PHE A 378 1.95 -30.26 -5.60
CA PHE A 378 1.32 -28.93 -5.57
C PHE A 378 0.23 -28.86 -4.49
N CYS A 379 -0.70 -29.81 -4.45
CA CYS A 379 -1.78 -29.81 -3.47
C CYS A 379 -1.28 -29.88 -2.01
N VAL A 380 -0.28 -30.72 -1.74
CA VAL A 380 0.33 -30.85 -0.41
C VAL A 380 1.01 -29.55 0.00
N VAL A 381 1.89 -29.02 -0.86
CA VAL A 381 2.63 -27.78 -0.57
C VAL A 381 1.68 -26.58 -0.45
N ALA A 382 0.67 -26.48 -1.32
CA ALA A 382 -0.31 -25.40 -1.28
C ALA A 382 -1.17 -25.46 -0.01
N THR A 383 -1.52 -26.66 0.47
CA THR A 383 -2.23 -26.84 1.75
C THR A 383 -1.39 -26.37 2.92
N ILE A 384 -0.11 -26.79 2.99
CA ILE A 384 0.83 -26.34 4.03
C ILE A 384 0.99 -24.82 3.97
N ASN A 385 1.21 -24.25 2.78
CA ASN A 385 1.35 -22.82 2.60
C ASN A 385 0.10 -22.05 3.05
N SER A 386 -1.09 -22.54 2.72
CA SER A 386 -2.36 -21.90 3.06
C SER A 386 -2.61 -21.89 4.56
N LEU A 387 -2.39 -23.03 5.22
CA LEU A 387 -2.51 -23.15 6.68
C LEU A 387 -1.51 -22.25 7.39
N TYR A 388 -0.24 -22.32 6.99
CA TYR A 388 0.82 -21.51 7.58
C TYR A 388 0.53 -20.01 7.40
N CYS A 389 0.26 -19.58 6.17
CA CYS A 389 -0.04 -18.18 5.91
C CYS A 389 -1.31 -17.70 6.65
N SER A 390 -2.34 -18.53 6.79
CA SER A 390 -3.56 -18.17 7.52
C SER A 390 -3.28 -17.94 9.01
N VAL A 391 -2.50 -18.85 9.63
CA VAL A 391 -2.05 -18.69 11.01
C VAL A 391 -1.19 -17.44 11.15
N TRP A 392 -0.25 -17.22 10.24
CA TRP A 392 0.60 -16.03 10.25
C TRP A 392 -0.21 -14.74 10.16
N ASP A 393 -1.17 -14.67 9.24
CA ASP A 393 -1.96 -13.47 9.03
C ASP A 393 -2.78 -13.12 10.30
N ILE A 394 -3.43 -14.11 10.92
CA ILE A 394 -4.26 -13.90 12.12
C ILE A 394 -3.40 -13.51 13.34
N TYR A 395 -2.34 -14.28 13.63
CA TYR A 395 -1.59 -14.12 14.89
C TYR A 395 -0.45 -13.10 14.80
N MET A 396 0.23 -13.00 13.65
CA MET A 396 1.40 -12.13 13.50
C MET A 396 1.02 -10.81 12.84
N ASP A 397 0.40 -10.85 11.66
CA ASP A 397 0.11 -9.63 10.90
C ASP A 397 -1.02 -8.82 11.54
N PHE A 398 -2.09 -9.49 11.97
CA PHE A 398 -3.24 -8.86 12.61
C PHE A 398 -3.12 -8.76 14.14
N SER A 399 -2.26 -9.56 14.76
CA SER A 399 -2.12 -9.66 16.23
C SER A 399 -3.48 -9.90 16.92
N LEU A 400 -4.24 -10.85 16.38
CA LEU A 400 -5.52 -11.32 16.93
C LEU A 400 -5.32 -12.69 17.60
N GLY A 401 -6.36 -13.20 18.26
CA GLY A 401 -6.33 -14.48 18.98
C GLY A 401 -6.37 -14.38 20.51
N ASP A 402 -6.56 -13.19 21.08
CA ASP A 402 -6.70 -13.04 22.54
C ASP A 402 -8.13 -13.42 22.98
N LEU A 403 -8.25 -14.60 23.60
CA LEU A 403 -9.53 -15.12 24.11
C LEU A 403 -10.05 -14.33 25.32
N LYS A 404 -9.18 -13.57 26.00
CA LYS A 404 -9.53 -12.76 27.18
C LYS A 404 -9.94 -11.34 26.82
N ALA A 405 -9.83 -10.95 25.55
CA ALA A 405 -10.19 -9.61 25.11
C ALA A 405 -11.70 -9.35 25.21
N LYS A 406 -12.07 -8.05 25.26
CA LYS A 406 -13.48 -7.60 25.28
C LYS A 406 -14.33 -8.26 24.19
N HIS A 407 -13.76 -8.42 22.99
CA HIS A 407 -14.34 -9.18 21.91
C HIS A 407 -13.50 -10.46 21.75
N ARG A 408 -14.08 -11.63 22.04
CA ARG A 408 -13.37 -12.91 22.10
C ARG A 408 -12.60 -13.18 20.80
N GLY A 409 -11.29 -13.44 20.91
CA GLY A 409 -10.42 -13.73 19.78
C GLY A 409 -9.92 -12.50 19.03
N LEU A 410 -10.35 -11.29 19.40
CA LEU A 410 -9.74 -10.04 18.91
C LEU A 410 -8.74 -9.50 19.93
N ARG A 411 -8.05 -8.40 19.63
CA ARG A 411 -7.17 -7.71 20.59
C ARG A 411 -7.90 -6.60 21.35
N ASN A 412 -7.39 -6.22 22.52
CA ASN A 412 -8.00 -5.17 23.35
C ASN A 412 -7.94 -3.76 22.75
N THR A 413 -6.94 -3.47 21.92
CA THR A 413 -6.75 -2.15 21.29
C THR A 413 -7.17 -2.21 19.83
N LEU A 414 -8.42 -1.85 19.54
CA LEU A 414 -8.97 -1.78 18.17
C LEU A 414 -9.23 -0.32 17.80
N VAL A 415 -8.72 0.11 16.64
CA VAL A 415 -9.06 1.43 16.09
C VAL A 415 -10.46 1.43 15.49
N TYR A 416 -10.88 0.34 14.82
CA TYR A 416 -12.22 0.20 14.24
C TYR A 416 -13.25 -0.33 15.26
N ASN A 417 -13.18 0.13 16.52
CA ASN A 417 -14.00 -0.40 17.62
C ASN A 417 -15.52 -0.29 17.37
N ASN A 418 -15.96 0.78 16.70
CA ASN A 418 -17.38 0.98 16.36
C ASN A 418 -17.90 -0.01 15.32
N VAL A 419 -17.01 -0.72 14.61
CA VAL A 419 -17.34 -1.64 13.52
C VAL A 419 -16.53 -2.94 13.69
N TYR A 420 -16.54 -3.49 14.91
CA TYR A 420 -15.71 -4.64 15.29
C TYR A 420 -16.00 -5.91 14.46
N TRP A 421 -17.20 -6.06 13.88
CA TRP A 421 -17.56 -7.21 13.06
C TRP A 421 -16.69 -7.33 11.79
N ILE A 422 -16.12 -6.22 11.30
CA ILE A 422 -15.21 -6.22 10.15
C ILE A 422 -13.99 -7.11 10.41
N TYR A 423 -13.47 -7.16 11.65
CA TYR A 423 -12.34 -8.00 11.98
C TYR A 423 -12.67 -9.50 11.79
N TYR A 424 -13.85 -9.93 12.26
CA TYR A 424 -14.29 -11.32 12.07
C TYR A 424 -14.56 -11.65 10.61
N ALA A 425 -15.18 -10.74 9.86
CA ALA A 425 -15.39 -10.91 8.43
C ALA A 425 -14.07 -11.06 7.67
N ILE A 426 -13.07 -10.23 7.98
CA ILE A 426 -11.75 -10.30 7.34
C ILE A 426 -11.02 -11.60 7.71
N ILE A 427 -11.12 -12.08 8.96
CA ILE A 427 -10.55 -13.39 9.34
C ILE A 427 -11.13 -14.50 8.46
N VAL A 428 -12.46 -14.56 8.35
CA VAL A 428 -13.15 -15.61 7.55
C VAL A 428 -12.78 -15.49 6.08
N ILE A 429 -12.86 -14.29 5.50
CA ILE A 429 -12.53 -14.04 4.09
C ILE A 429 -11.06 -14.35 3.81
N ASP A 430 -10.13 -13.99 4.70
CA ASP A 430 -8.71 -14.27 4.51
C ASP A 430 -8.46 -15.77 4.44
N VAL A 431 -8.96 -16.54 5.41
CA VAL A 431 -8.80 -18.01 5.43
C VAL A 431 -9.44 -18.64 4.20
N LEU A 432 -10.67 -18.28 3.83
CA LEU A 432 -11.33 -18.84 2.65
C LEU A 432 -10.54 -18.56 1.37
N LEU A 433 -10.11 -17.32 1.16
CA LEU A 433 -9.40 -16.93 -0.05
C LEU A 433 -7.95 -17.44 -0.10
N ARG A 434 -7.35 -17.82 1.05
CA ARG A 434 -6.06 -18.53 1.07
C ARG A 434 -6.12 -19.89 0.37
N PHE A 435 -7.29 -20.52 0.33
CA PHE A 435 -7.53 -21.79 -0.37
C PHE A 435 -7.99 -21.60 -1.83
N ASN A 436 -7.90 -20.40 -2.40
CA ASN A 436 -8.30 -20.14 -3.79
C ASN A 436 -7.55 -20.99 -4.82
N TRP A 437 -6.36 -21.51 -4.47
CA TRP A 437 -5.58 -22.41 -5.32
C TRP A 437 -6.26 -23.74 -5.62
N ILE A 438 -7.27 -24.14 -4.83
CA ILE A 438 -8.09 -25.34 -5.09
C ILE A 438 -8.71 -25.25 -6.49
N ALA A 439 -9.04 -24.03 -6.96
CA ALA A 439 -9.56 -23.83 -8.30
C ALA A 439 -8.57 -24.27 -9.39
N TYR A 440 -7.24 -24.12 -9.17
CA TYR A 440 -6.23 -24.65 -10.09
C TYR A 440 -6.13 -26.17 -10.09
N ALA A 441 -6.47 -26.83 -8.99
CA ALA A 441 -6.49 -28.29 -8.89
C ALA A 441 -7.77 -28.91 -9.49
N VAL A 442 -8.90 -28.20 -9.43
CA VAL A 442 -10.19 -28.67 -9.96
C VAL A 442 -10.30 -28.45 -11.47
N TYR A 443 -9.93 -27.27 -11.98
CA TYR A 443 -10.12 -26.89 -13.38
C TYR A 443 -8.89 -27.21 -14.26
N THR A 444 -8.41 -28.45 -14.21
CA THR A 444 -7.15 -28.87 -14.85
C THR A 444 -7.25 -29.21 -16.34
N LYS A 445 -8.45 -29.51 -16.85
CA LYS A 445 -8.63 -30.16 -18.17
C LYS A 445 -8.94 -29.22 -19.34
N ASP A 446 -9.48 -28.03 -19.10
CA ASP A 446 -9.90 -27.09 -20.17
C ASP A 446 -9.10 -25.79 -20.12
N VAL A 447 -8.39 -25.48 -21.21
CA VAL A 447 -7.50 -24.31 -21.32
C VAL A 447 -8.29 -23.00 -21.20
N GLN A 448 -9.44 -22.87 -21.87
CA GLN A 448 -10.27 -21.67 -21.84
C GLN A 448 -10.88 -21.43 -20.45
N HIS A 449 -11.30 -22.50 -19.76
CA HIS A 449 -11.74 -22.42 -18.36
C HIS A 449 -10.58 -22.09 -17.42
N SER A 450 -9.35 -22.51 -17.76
CA SER A 450 -8.14 -22.21 -16.99
C SER A 450 -7.79 -20.72 -16.99
N SER A 451 -7.91 -20.02 -18.13
CA SER A 451 -7.62 -18.58 -18.26
C SER A 451 -8.56 -17.72 -17.41
N ILE A 452 -9.87 -17.96 -17.52
CA ILE A 452 -10.91 -17.25 -16.75
C ILE A 452 -10.82 -17.59 -15.25
N CYS A 453 -10.61 -18.86 -14.91
CA CYS A 453 -10.40 -19.29 -13.54
C CYS A 453 -9.18 -18.59 -12.91
N SER A 454 -8.04 -18.55 -13.64
CA SER A 454 -6.83 -17.86 -13.18
C SER A 454 -7.07 -16.38 -12.91
N PHE A 455 -7.89 -15.72 -13.73
CA PHE A 455 -8.29 -14.34 -13.49
C PHE A 455 -9.09 -14.18 -12.20
N PHE A 456 -10.13 -14.98 -11.96
CA PHE A 456 -10.94 -14.86 -10.73
C PHE A 456 -10.16 -15.23 -9.47
N VAL A 457 -9.27 -16.21 -9.55
CA VAL A 457 -8.33 -16.53 -8.46
C VAL A 457 -7.46 -15.31 -8.14
N ALA A 458 -6.83 -14.71 -9.14
CA ALA A 458 -6.00 -13.53 -8.95
C ALA A 458 -6.80 -12.30 -8.47
N PHE A 459 -8.02 -12.10 -8.98
CA PHE A 459 -8.94 -11.05 -8.56
C PHE A 459 -9.31 -11.18 -7.07
N SER A 460 -9.67 -12.39 -6.63
CA SER A 460 -9.96 -12.66 -5.23
C SER A 460 -8.74 -12.43 -4.33
N GLU A 461 -7.53 -12.79 -4.78
CA GLU A 461 -6.29 -12.56 -4.06
C GLU A 461 -5.98 -11.06 -3.88
N VAL A 462 -6.26 -10.23 -4.90
CA VAL A 462 -6.14 -8.77 -4.81
C VAL A 462 -7.15 -8.19 -3.80
N ILE A 463 -8.39 -8.67 -3.78
CA ILE A 463 -9.40 -8.26 -2.77
C ILE A 463 -8.92 -8.64 -1.37
N ARG A 464 -8.47 -9.88 -1.18
CA ARG A 464 -7.93 -10.36 0.10
C ARG A 464 -6.80 -9.46 0.60
N ARG A 465 -5.87 -9.08 -0.29
CA ARG A 465 -4.77 -8.16 0.04
C ARG A 465 -5.27 -6.78 0.45
N GLY A 466 -6.29 -6.25 -0.22
CA GLY A 466 -6.95 -5.00 0.17
C GLY A 466 -7.45 -5.04 1.62
N LEU A 467 -8.13 -6.12 2.01
CA LEU A 467 -8.60 -6.33 3.39
C LEU A 467 -7.45 -6.49 4.38
N TRP A 468 -6.41 -7.25 4.00
CA TRP A 468 -5.21 -7.42 4.83
C TRP A 468 -4.52 -6.08 5.13
N ILE A 469 -4.44 -5.16 4.16
CA ILE A 469 -3.83 -3.82 4.36
C ILE A 469 -4.54 -3.05 5.48
N LEU A 470 -5.88 -3.10 5.52
CA LEU A 470 -6.68 -2.37 6.51
C LEU A 470 -6.33 -2.76 7.94
N ILE A 471 -6.21 -4.06 8.22
CA ILE A 471 -5.90 -4.57 9.55
C ILE A 471 -4.40 -4.50 9.85
N ARG A 472 -3.53 -4.83 8.88
CA ARG A 472 -2.08 -4.83 9.09
C ARG A 472 -1.55 -3.46 9.49
N VAL A 473 -1.91 -2.41 8.76
CA VAL A 473 -1.44 -1.05 9.04
C VAL A 473 -2.02 -0.54 10.36
N GLU A 474 -3.27 -0.89 10.65
CA GLU A 474 -3.91 -0.56 11.92
C GLU A 474 -3.26 -1.28 13.11
N ASN A 475 -2.85 -2.54 12.93
CA ASN A 475 -2.05 -3.28 13.93
C ASN A 475 -0.70 -2.62 14.20
N GLU A 476 0.00 -2.20 13.16
CA GLU A 476 1.27 -1.52 13.30
C GLU A 476 1.11 -0.20 14.09
N GLN A 477 0.02 0.56 13.83
CA GLN A 477 -0.31 1.74 14.64
C GLN A 477 -0.57 1.38 16.11
N ALA A 478 -1.39 0.36 16.37
CA ALA A 478 -1.69 -0.08 17.73
C ALA A 478 -0.42 -0.51 18.48
N THR A 479 0.49 -1.19 17.78
CA THR A 479 1.79 -1.63 18.31
C THR A 479 2.70 -0.45 18.59
N ASN A 480 2.80 0.53 17.68
CA ASN A 480 3.59 1.75 17.87
C ASN A 480 3.08 2.60 19.05
N ILE A 481 1.76 2.67 19.26
CA ILE A 481 1.16 3.33 20.43
C ILE A 481 1.58 2.60 21.71
N LYS A 482 1.47 1.27 21.76
CA LYS A 482 1.85 0.46 22.94
C LYS A 482 3.32 0.60 23.30
N LEU A 483 4.20 0.64 22.30
CA LEU A 483 5.65 0.76 22.49
C LEU A 483 6.12 2.21 22.73
N GLY A 484 5.22 3.19 22.78
CA GLY A 484 5.59 4.60 22.92
C GLY A 484 6.34 5.20 21.71
N LYS A 485 6.44 4.46 20.59
CA LYS A 485 7.12 4.87 19.35
C LYS A 485 6.29 5.79 18.47
N ALA A 486 5.24 6.41 19.02
CA ALA A 486 4.35 7.33 18.30
C ALA A 486 5.08 8.57 17.73
N HIS A 487 6.31 8.82 18.19
CA HIS A 487 7.19 9.89 17.74
C HIS A 487 8.57 9.31 17.44
N ARG A 488 9.20 9.72 16.32
CA ARG A 488 10.65 9.59 16.18
C ARG A 488 11.23 10.40 17.33
N VAL A 489 11.87 9.74 18.30
CA VAL A 489 12.67 10.44 19.31
C VAL A 489 13.77 11.15 18.52
N PRO A 490 13.79 12.50 18.49
CA PRO A 490 14.94 13.18 17.92
C PRO A 490 16.18 12.71 18.68
N PRO A 491 17.31 12.45 18.00
CA PRO A 491 18.55 12.13 18.70
C PRO A 491 18.78 13.22 19.75
N LEU A 492 18.90 12.81 21.01
CA LEU A 492 19.22 13.72 22.09
C LEU A 492 20.54 14.42 21.72
N PRO A 493 20.68 15.73 22.00
CA PRO A 493 21.91 16.47 21.71
C PRO A 493 23.11 15.99 22.54
N TYR A 494 22.94 15.00 23.41
CA TYR A 494 23.97 14.38 24.21
C TYR A 494 23.76 12.86 24.28
N LYS A 495 24.88 12.13 24.38
CA LYS A 495 24.88 10.69 24.62
C LYS A 495 24.48 10.41 26.07
N ILE A 496 23.70 9.35 26.29
CA ILE A 496 23.42 8.80 27.63
C ILE A 496 24.66 8.10 28.15
#